data_AF-A0A5P2UIE6-F1
#
_entry.id   AF-A0A5P2UIE6-F1
#
_cell.length_a   1.000
_cell.length_b   1.000
_cell.length_c   1.000
_cell.angle_alpha   90.00
_cell.angle_beta   90.00
_cell.angle_gamma   90.00
#
_symmetry.space_group_name_H-M   'P 1'
#
loop_
_entity.id
_entity.type
_entity.pdbx_description
1 polymer ?
#
loop_
_entity_poly.entity_id
_entity_poly.type
_entity_poly.pdbx_seq_one_letter_code
_entity_poly.pdbx_strand_id
1 'polypeptide(L)' 'MSVDPVPPQETPPAEGCIAEAHQERPDGGIFEHPRILLALIAFGGLMFAAFFAARIAGF' A
#
# COMPACT_ATOMS: atom_id res chain seq x y z
N MET A 1 -31.02 28.74 20.84
CA MET A 1 -30.11 28.25 21.89
C MET A 1 -28.75 28.07 21.25
N SER A 2 -27.75 28.86 21.64
CA SER A 2 -26.36 28.62 21.28
C SER A 2 -25.78 27.62 22.27
N VAL A 3 -25.26 26.49 21.78
CA VAL A 3 -24.57 25.51 22.61
C VAL A 3 -23.11 25.96 22.68
N ASP A 4 -22.56 26.09 23.89
CA ASP A 4 -21.13 26.39 24.05
C ASP A 4 -20.30 25.25 23.46
N PRO A 5 -19.27 25.54 22.64
CA PRO A 5 -18.45 24.51 22.04
C PRO A 5 -17.64 23.78 23.11
N VAL A 6 -17.80 22.45 23.15
CA VAL A 6 -17.00 21.58 24.02
C VAL A 6 -15.54 21.65 23.57
N PRO A 7 -14.58 21.96 24.47
CA PRO A 7 -13.17 21.99 24.11
C PRO A 7 -12.70 20.61 23.65
N PRO A 8 -11.78 20.54 22.65
CA PRO A 8 -11.25 19.27 22.17
C PRO A 8 -10.56 18.54 23.33
N GLN A 9 -10.90 17.27 23.51
CA GLN A 9 -10.26 16.37 24.47
C GLN A 9 -9.18 15.54 23.75
N GLU A 10 -8.23 15.01 24.50
CA GLU A 10 -7.26 14.04 23.96
C GLU A 10 -8.00 12.89 23.28
N THR A 11 -7.54 12.51 22.09
CA THR A 11 -8.10 11.38 21.36
C THR A 11 -8.02 10.14 22.25
N PRO A 12 -9.14 9.42 22.48
CA PRO A 12 -9.11 8.21 23.28
C PRO A 12 -8.04 7.25 22.75
N PRO A 13 -7.32 6.52 23.62
CA PRO A 13 -6.24 5.62 23.19
C PRO A 13 -6.64 4.65 22.06
N ALA A 14 -7.93 4.31 21.97
CA ALA A 14 -8.49 3.40 20.98
C ALA A 14 -8.94 4.05 19.65
N GLU A 15 -9.09 5.39 19.57
CA GLU A 15 -9.55 6.07 18.34
C GLU A 15 -8.39 6.61 17.49
N GLY A 16 -7.20 6.76 18.07
CA GLY A 16 -6.01 7.24 17.36
C GLY A 16 -5.27 6.17 16.56
N CYS A 17 -5.57 4.89 16.77
CA CYS A 17 -4.81 3.77 16.20
C CYS A 17 -5.74 2.77 15.50
N ILE A 18 -6.16 3.09 14.27
CA ILE A 18 -6.85 2.11 13.40
C ILE A 18 -5.99 0.89 13.06
N ALA A 19 -4.67 0.98 13.31
CA ALA A 19 -3.73 -0.12 13.19
C ALA A 19 -3.86 -1.15 14.33
N GLU A 20 -4.21 -0.72 15.55
CA GLU A 20 -4.30 -1.60 16.74
C GLU A 20 -5.66 -2.27 16.93
N ALA A 21 -6.72 -1.74 16.30
CA ALA A 21 -8.05 -2.36 16.37
C ALA A 21 -8.19 -3.63 15.52
N HIS A 22 -7.25 -3.88 14.60
CA HIS A 22 -7.20 -5.09 13.79
C HIS A 22 -6.14 -6.02 14.36
N GLN A 23 -6.49 -7.30 14.53
CA GLN A 23 -5.53 -8.31 14.92
C GLN A 23 -4.32 -8.22 13.99
N GLU A 24 -3.14 -7.95 14.56
CA GLU A 24 -1.90 -7.83 13.80
C GLU A 24 -1.73 -9.12 12.99
N ARG A 25 -1.61 -8.95 11.68
CA ARG A 25 -1.35 -10.07 10.79
C ARG A 25 0.05 -10.60 11.12
N PRO A 26 0.25 -11.92 11.21
CA PRO A 26 1.59 -12.47 11.35
C PRO A 26 2.49 -11.96 10.23
N ASP A 27 3.72 -11.56 10.60
CA ASP A 27 4.79 -11.25 9.65
C ASP A 27 4.98 -12.39 8.65
N GLY A 28 5.43 -12.06 7.45
CA GLY A 28 5.62 -12.94 6.31
C GLY A 28 4.66 -12.65 5.14
N GLY A 29 3.99 -11.50 5.13
CA GLY A 29 3.15 -11.09 4.02
C GLY A 29 3.95 -10.78 2.74
N ILE A 30 3.30 -10.87 1.57
CA ILE A 30 3.91 -10.50 0.28
C ILE A 30 4.50 -9.08 0.26
N PHE A 31 3.91 -8.17 1.04
CA PHE A 31 4.34 -6.79 1.18
C PHE A 31 5.64 -6.63 1.97
N GLU A 32 6.07 -7.65 2.71
CA GLU A 32 7.34 -7.67 3.45
C GLU A 32 8.51 -8.22 2.60
N HIS A 33 8.24 -8.62 1.36
CA HIS A 33 9.25 -9.13 0.44
C HIS A 33 9.53 -8.12 -0.69
N PRO A 34 10.28 -7.03 -0.43
CA PRO A 34 10.49 -5.95 -1.40
C PRO A 34 11.14 -6.44 -2.69
N ARG A 35 11.98 -7.49 -2.62
CA ARG A 35 12.60 -8.10 -3.80
C ARG A 35 11.61 -8.81 -4.71
N ILE A 36 10.58 -9.45 -4.17
CA ILE A 36 9.54 -10.12 -4.96
C ILE A 36 8.72 -9.08 -5.71
N LEU A 37 8.33 -8.00 -5.03
CA LEU A 37 7.61 -6.88 -5.65
C LEU A 37 8.46 -6.21 -6.74
N LEU A 38 9.74 -5.97 -6.45
CA LEU A 38 10.68 -5.42 -7.43
C LEU A 38 10.81 -6.32 -8.67
N ALA A 39 10.95 -7.64 -8.46
CA ALA A 39 11.03 -8.60 -9.56
C ALA A 39 9.77 -8.59 -10.43
N LEU A 40 8.58 -8.50 -9.82
CA LEU A 40 7.31 -8.42 -10.55
C LEU A 40 7.23 -7.16 -11.40
N ILE A 41 7.61 -6.00 -10.86
CA ILE A 41 7.63 -4.72 -11.58
C ILE A 41 8.63 -4.77 -12.74
N ALA A 42 9.85 -5.24 -12.48
CA ALA A 42 10.90 -5.36 -13.49
C ALA A 42 10.50 -6.31 -14.62
N PHE A 43 9.89 -7.45 -14.28
CA PHE A 43 9.39 -8.42 -15.25
C PHE A 43 8.27 -7.83 -16.11
N GLY A 44 7.29 -7.16 -15.50
CA GLY A 44 6.22 -6.49 -16.25
C GLY A 44 6.76 -5.41 -17.19
N GLY A 45 7.73 -4.62 -16.74
CA GLY A 45 8.42 -3.63 -17.56
C GLY A 45 9.17 -4.27 -18.74
N LEU A 46 9.86 -5.39 -18.51
CA LEU A 46 10.55 -6.13 -19.56
C LEU A 46 9.56 -6.69 -20.60
N MET A 47 8.43 -7.24 -20.18
CA MET A 47 7.39 -7.74 -21.09
C MET A 47 6.81 -6.60 -21.96
N PHE A 48 6.54 -5.45 -21.35
CA PHE A 48 6.07 -4.28 -22.07
C PHE A 48 7.12 -3.79 -23.08
N ALA A 49 8.38 -3.63 -22.66
CA ALA A 49 9.46 -3.24 -23.56
C ALA A 49 9.65 -4.24 -24.71
N ALA A 50 9.59 -5.55 -24.43
CA ALA A 50 9.71 -6.60 -25.43
C ALA A 50 8.57 -6.55 -26.45
N PHE A 51 7.34 -6.26 -26.04
CA PHE A 51 6.22 -6.07 -26.95
C PHE A 51 6.48 -4.94 -27.96
N PHE A 52 6.95 -3.78 -27.50
CA PHE A 52 7.27 -2.67 -28.40
C PHE A 52 8.49 -2.97 -29.27
N ALA A 53 9.51 -3.63 -28.72
CA ALA A 53 10.68 -4.05 -29.50
C ALA A 53 10.28 -5.00 -30.63
N ALA A 54 9.43 -6.00 -30.35
CA ALA A 54 8.88 -6.90 -31.37
C ALA A 54 8.11 -6.13 -32.44
N ARG A 55 7.25 -5.19 -32.02
CA ARG A 55 6.50 -4.31 -32.94
C ARG A 55 7.40 -3.47 -33.85
N ILE A 56 8.50 -2.93 -33.32
CA ILE A 56 9.48 -2.14 -34.09
C ILE A 56 10.24 -3.03 -35.07
N ALA A 57 10.59 -4.24 -34.65
CA ALA A 57 11.29 -5.22 -35.47
C ALA A 57 10.41 -5.88 -36.56
N GLY A 58 9.09 -5.66 -36.51
CA GLY A 58 8.14 -6.21 -37.50
C GLY A 58 7.75 -7.66 -37.27
N PHE A 59 7.89 -8.17 -36.04
CA PHE A 59 7.33 -9.46 -35.60
C PHE A 59 5.88 -9.32 -35.12
#